data_AF-A0A3E2NFX6-F1
#
_entry.id   AF-A0A3E2NFX6-F1
#
_cell.length_a   1.000
_cell.length_b   1.000
_cell.length_c   1.000
_cell.angle_alpha   90.00
_cell.angle_beta   90.00
_cell.angle_gamma   90.00
#
_symmetry.space_group_name_H-M   'P 1'
#
loop_
_entity.id
_entity.type
_entity.pdbx_description
1 polymer ?
#
loop_
_entity_poly.entity_id
_entity_poly.type
_entity_poly.pdbx_seq_one_letter_code
_entity_poly.pdbx_strand_id
1 'polypeptide(L)'
;MISNCGHDENGKYTGGKVGDQTGGEYTVINWYNRPWACVLRYPDINVGLKTAEVAKAAAINNNVGYDQGQRLTYYNCLRAVNWDPAKIITPCEGDCSATTAANVIAAGNLLGISKLKSINPSNTTSTLRKALVSVGFELLTDSKYLTSDKYLLPGDILLYDGHHVAVNLDYGSCIASQPEYTPGWNHDENGWYFADTKTTYYKSCFKTIEDHKYYFGSDGYAYQSRWLQSGSDYYYFDTDCYMVADKWEEVGGKWYWFDASGKMVTNVWYEYSGAWYYLGPDGAMCQSQLVANSEKIYAVDADGKMITEPVTLTPDQDGALQYPGLVK
;
A
#
# COMPACT_ATOMS: atom_id res chain seq x y z
N MET A 1 5.97 21.88 6.40
CA MET A 1 7.12 21.14 5.81
C MET A 1 6.90 20.95 4.32
N ILE A 2 7.98 20.83 3.58
CA ILE A 2 7.96 20.51 2.14
C ILE A 2 8.84 19.29 1.86
N SER A 3 8.46 18.50 0.87
CA SER A 3 9.28 17.48 0.24
C SER A 3 10.10 18.15 -0.86
N ASN A 4 11.43 18.13 -0.71
CA ASN A 4 12.37 18.89 -1.53
C ASN A 4 13.48 17.99 -2.09
N CYS A 5 13.61 17.95 -3.41
CA CYS A 5 14.61 17.19 -4.14
C CYS A 5 15.43 18.17 -4.98
N GLY A 6 16.69 18.48 -4.62
CA GLY A 6 17.33 19.71 -5.15
C GLY A 6 18.79 19.62 -5.59
N HIS A 7 19.57 18.66 -5.11
CA HIS A 7 20.98 18.51 -5.43
C HIS A 7 21.46 17.09 -5.05
N ASP A 8 22.59 16.67 -5.60
CA ASP A 8 23.28 15.43 -5.22
C ASP A 8 24.09 15.57 -3.92
N GLU A 9 24.77 14.50 -3.48
CA GLU A 9 25.55 14.47 -2.24
C GLU A 9 26.71 15.48 -2.19
N ASN A 10 27.11 16.01 -3.34
CA ASN A 10 28.19 16.98 -3.49
C ASN A 10 27.67 18.42 -3.66
N GLY A 11 26.36 18.63 -3.53
CA GLY A 11 25.70 19.91 -3.77
C GLY A 11 25.69 20.32 -5.24
N LYS A 12 25.86 19.36 -6.16
CA LYS A 12 25.79 19.54 -7.61
C LYS A 12 24.47 19.00 -8.14
N TYR A 13 24.27 19.07 -9.45
CA TYR A 13 23.02 18.65 -10.08
C TYR A 13 23.11 17.33 -10.86
N THR A 14 24.32 16.78 -11.03
CA THR A 14 24.57 15.60 -11.84
C THR A 14 25.88 14.94 -11.43
N GLY A 15 25.97 13.62 -11.61
CA GLY A 15 27.20 12.85 -11.44
C GLY A 15 27.50 12.45 -10.00
N GLY A 16 26.49 12.59 -9.13
CA GLY A 16 26.49 12.00 -7.80
C GLY A 16 26.32 10.49 -7.82
N LYS A 17 26.26 9.90 -6.63
CA LYS A 17 26.05 8.46 -6.46
C LYS A 17 24.57 8.16 -6.27
N VAL A 18 24.08 7.17 -7.03
CA VAL A 18 22.68 6.72 -7.03
C VAL A 18 22.12 6.43 -5.64
N GLY A 19 20.90 6.92 -5.40
CA GLY A 19 20.23 6.92 -4.09
C GLY A 19 20.59 8.15 -3.27
N ASP A 20 19.91 8.37 -2.14
CA ASP A 20 20.25 9.43 -1.21
C ASP A 20 21.34 8.94 -0.24
N GLN A 21 22.52 9.55 -0.33
CA GLN A 21 23.71 9.24 0.43
C GLN A 21 23.81 10.03 1.74
N THR A 22 23.19 11.21 1.83
CA THR A 22 23.41 12.16 2.94
C THR A 22 22.16 12.48 3.77
N GLY A 23 20.99 12.03 3.32
CA GLY A 23 19.67 12.47 3.78
C GLY A 23 19.28 13.86 3.27
N GLY A 24 20.02 14.39 2.29
CA GLY A 24 19.91 15.77 1.79
C GLY A 24 19.47 15.86 0.33
N GLU A 25 19.68 14.81 -0.46
CA GLU A 25 19.38 14.80 -1.89
C GLU A 25 17.89 14.88 -2.19
N TYR A 26 17.10 14.07 -1.48
CA TYR A 26 15.65 14.15 -1.46
C TYR A 26 15.15 14.06 -0.02
N THR A 27 14.71 15.20 0.53
CA THR A 27 14.51 15.33 1.97
C THR A 27 13.27 16.13 2.34
N VAL A 28 12.80 15.93 3.56
CA VAL A 28 11.72 16.70 4.18
C VAL A 28 12.32 17.84 4.99
N ILE A 29 12.01 19.08 4.59
CA ILE A 29 12.57 20.28 5.21
C ILE A 29 11.50 21.31 5.55
N ASN A 30 11.86 22.29 6.38
CA ASN A 30 11.01 23.44 6.66
C ASN A 30 10.68 24.16 5.35
N TRP A 31 9.47 24.73 5.29
CA TRP A 31 9.11 25.60 4.18
C TRP A 31 10.10 26.76 4.09
N TYR A 32 10.48 27.13 2.87
CA TYR A 32 11.32 28.28 2.62
C TYR A 32 10.73 29.12 1.49
N ASN A 33 11.01 30.43 1.55
CA ASN A 33 10.59 31.35 0.51
C ASN A 33 11.55 31.27 -0.69
N ARG A 34 10.99 31.09 -1.88
CA ARG A 34 11.67 31.25 -3.17
C ARG A 34 10.80 32.13 -4.07
N PRO A 35 11.29 32.57 -5.24
CA PRO A 35 10.48 33.23 -6.26
C PRO A 35 9.46 32.27 -6.90
N TRP A 36 8.63 31.63 -6.09
CA TRP A 36 7.58 30.71 -6.52
C TRP A 36 6.67 31.46 -7.50
N ALA A 37 6.60 30.96 -8.72
CA ALA A 37 5.80 31.56 -9.78
C ALA A 37 4.31 31.20 -9.63
N CYS A 38 4.02 30.02 -9.08
CA CYS A 38 2.67 29.60 -8.75
C CYS A 38 2.66 28.47 -7.72
N VAL A 39 1.49 28.26 -7.11
CA VAL A 39 1.11 27.01 -6.47
C VAL A 39 0.11 26.29 -7.37
N LEU A 40 0.33 25.00 -7.62
CA LEU A 40 -0.61 24.14 -8.33
C LEU A 40 -1.33 23.26 -7.32
N ARG A 41 -2.65 23.41 -7.23
CA ARG A 41 -3.50 22.70 -6.28
C ARG A 41 -4.51 21.84 -7.01
N TYR A 42 -4.66 20.59 -6.59
CA TYR A 42 -5.76 19.78 -7.13
C TYR A 42 -7.05 20.06 -6.33
N PRO A 43 -8.23 20.21 -6.98
CA PRO A 43 -9.47 20.55 -6.29
C PRO A 43 -9.91 19.54 -5.22
N ASP A 44 -9.73 18.25 -5.51
CA ASP A 44 -10.00 17.17 -4.56
C ASP A 44 -8.82 17.03 -3.57
N ILE A 45 -9.09 17.32 -2.30
CA ILE A 45 -8.10 17.24 -1.22
C ILE A 45 -7.51 15.84 -1.06
N ASN A 46 -8.23 14.76 -1.42
CA ASN A 46 -7.71 13.40 -1.33
C ASN A 46 -6.52 13.18 -2.27
N VAL A 47 -6.52 13.84 -3.43
CA VAL A 47 -5.38 13.84 -4.36
C VAL A 47 -4.20 14.60 -3.76
N GLY A 48 -4.46 15.75 -3.13
CA GLY A 48 -3.45 16.51 -2.41
C GLY A 48 -2.80 15.68 -1.30
N LEU A 49 -3.61 15.12 -0.42
CA LEU A 49 -3.17 14.25 0.68
C LEU A 49 -2.35 13.06 0.19
N LYS A 50 -2.81 12.36 -0.86
CA LYS A 50 -2.07 11.22 -1.41
C LYS A 50 -0.77 11.65 -2.10
N THR A 51 -0.77 12.80 -2.78
CA THR A 51 0.46 13.35 -3.39
C THR A 51 1.49 13.71 -2.31
N ALA A 52 1.06 14.32 -1.19
CA ALA A 52 1.92 14.60 -0.05
C ALA A 52 2.46 13.31 0.61
N GLU A 53 1.61 12.30 0.79
CA GLU A 53 2.01 11.00 1.34
C GLU A 53 3.13 10.35 0.50
N VAL A 54 2.93 10.26 -0.81
CA VAL A 54 3.92 9.72 -1.75
C VAL A 54 5.20 10.56 -1.73
N ALA A 55 5.08 11.90 -1.81
CA ALA A 55 6.23 12.79 -1.81
C ALA A 55 7.04 12.72 -0.50
N LYS A 56 6.37 12.52 0.64
CA LYS A 56 7.01 12.33 1.95
C LYS A 56 7.71 10.98 2.03
N ALA A 57 7.06 9.90 1.60
CA ALA A 57 7.65 8.56 1.59
C ALA A 57 8.89 8.48 0.69
N ALA A 58 8.89 9.19 -0.44
CA ALA A 58 10.07 9.30 -1.30
C ALA A 58 11.21 10.04 -0.61
N ALA A 59 10.92 11.19 0.00
CA ALA A 59 11.88 12.08 0.66
C ALA A 59 12.45 11.55 1.99
N ILE A 60 12.03 10.37 2.45
CA ILE A 60 12.60 9.70 3.63
C ILE A 60 13.18 8.33 3.30
N ASN A 61 13.19 7.95 2.02
CA ASN A 61 13.75 6.69 1.56
C ASN A 61 15.15 6.93 0.96
N ASN A 62 16.18 6.44 1.65
CA ASN A 62 17.57 6.60 1.23
C ASN A 62 17.90 5.95 -0.14
N ASN A 63 17.00 5.15 -0.72
CA ASN A 63 17.16 4.62 -2.07
C ASN A 63 16.71 5.61 -3.16
N VAL A 64 16.20 6.79 -2.82
CA VAL A 64 15.71 7.78 -3.78
C VAL A 64 16.56 9.05 -3.68
N GLY A 65 17.50 9.22 -4.62
CA GLY A 65 18.41 10.37 -4.69
C GLY A 65 18.04 11.39 -5.75
N TYR A 66 18.98 12.29 -6.04
CA TYR A 66 18.83 13.37 -7.01
C TYR A 66 19.87 13.30 -8.12
N ASP A 67 19.44 13.38 -9.38
CA ASP A 67 20.32 13.62 -10.54
C ASP A 67 19.49 14.12 -11.75
N GLN A 68 19.93 15.22 -12.39
CA GLN A 68 19.22 15.81 -13.55
C GLN A 68 19.35 15.00 -14.84
N GLY A 69 20.36 14.14 -14.95
CA GLY A 69 20.56 13.20 -16.06
C GLY A 69 19.74 11.92 -15.92
N GLN A 70 19.41 11.50 -14.70
CA GLN A 70 18.69 10.24 -14.43
C GLN A 70 17.20 10.40 -14.12
N ARG A 71 16.53 11.33 -14.82
CA ARG A 71 15.15 11.79 -14.53
C ARG A 71 14.08 10.70 -14.33
N LEU A 72 14.21 9.52 -14.94
CA LEU A 72 13.14 8.51 -14.97
C LEU A 72 13.42 7.27 -14.12
N THR A 73 14.57 7.17 -13.44
CA THR A 73 14.89 5.94 -12.70
C THR A 73 13.99 5.79 -11.46
N TYR A 74 13.66 6.89 -10.77
CA TYR A 74 12.66 6.90 -9.70
C TYR A 74 11.27 6.48 -10.18
N TYR A 75 10.78 7.03 -11.29
CA TYR A 75 9.49 6.67 -11.87
C TYR A 75 9.40 5.16 -12.19
N ASN A 76 10.47 4.59 -12.74
CA ASN A 76 10.53 3.16 -13.04
C ASN A 76 10.53 2.31 -11.76
N CYS A 77 11.24 2.75 -10.71
CA CYS A 77 11.24 2.07 -9.42
C CYS A 77 9.86 2.10 -8.77
N LEU A 78 9.18 3.26 -8.79
CA LEU A 78 7.79 3.36 -8.30
C LEU A 78 6.86 2.36 -8.97
N ARG A 79 6.93 2.22 -10.30
CA ARG A 79 6.12 1.24 -11.04
C ARG A 79 6.37 -0.18 -10.57
N ALA A 80 7.62 -0.54 -10.28
CA ALA A 80 8.00 -1.87 -9.85
C ALA A 80 7.47 -2.22 -8.45
N VAL A 81 7.23 -1.22 -7.61
CA VAL A 81 6.77 -1.40 -6.22
C VAL A 81 5.31 -1.01 -6.02
N ASN A 82 4.52 -1.03 -7.09
CA ASN A 82 3.11 -0.66 -7.08
C ASN A 82 2.84 0.74 -6.50
N TRP A 83 3.65 1.70 -6.92
CA TRP A 83 3.52 3.15 -6.64
C TRP A 83 3.71 3.56 -5.18
N ASP A 84 4.32 2.71 -4.36
CA ASP A 84 4.62 2.95 -2.96
C ASP A 84 6.13 3.23 -2.76
N PRO A 85 6.56 4.50 -2.62
CA PRO A 85 7.97 4.84 -2.50
C PRO A 85 8.68 4.17 -1.32
N ALA A 86 7.97 3.84 -0.24
CA ALA A 86 8.57 3.21 0.93
C ALA A 86 9.09 1.79 0.65
N LYS A 87 8.60 1.15 -0.41
CA LYS A 87 9.01 -0.20 -0.85
C LYS A 87 10.18 -0.19 -1.83
N ILE A 88 10.67 0.96 -2.26
CA ILE A 88 11.83 1.05 -3.14
C ILE A 88 13.08 0.62 -2.37
N ILE A 89 13.68 -0.49 -2.80
CA ILE A 89 14.95 -1.02 -2.28
C ILE A 89 16.10 -0.93 -3.30
N THR A 90 15.79 -0.65 -4.57
CA THR A 90 16.78 -0.42 -5.62
C THR A 90 17.09 1.08 -5.67
N PRO A 91 18.35 1.49 -5.49
CA PRO A 91 18.73 2.89 -5.60
C PRO A 91 18.31 3.48 -6.95
N CYS A 92 17.72 4.67 -6.90
CA CYS A 92 17.22 5.40 -8.04
C CYS A 92 17.33 6.91 -7.81
N GLU A 93 17.06 7.68 -8.85
CA GLU A 93 17.25 9.12 -8.90
C GLU A 93 16.12 9.80 -9.68
N GLY A 94 16.04 11.11 -9.52
CA GLY A 94 15.33 12.00 -10.42
C GLY A 94 15.63 13.44 -10.06
N ASP A 95 15.18 14.39 -10.87
CA ASP A 95 15.21 15.79 -10.45
C ASP A 95 13.89 16.23 -9.82
N CYS A 96 13.86 17.47 -9.32
CA CYS A 96 12.68 18.05 -8.68
C CYS A 96 11.39 17.88 -9.50
N SER A 97 11.45 18.12 -10.81
CA SER A 97 10.30 18.09 -11.70
C SER A 97 9.85 16.69 -12.09
N ALA A 98 10.80 15.79 -12.36
CA ALA A 98 10.50 14.42 -12.72
C ALA A 98 9.99 13.63 -11.50
N THR A 99 10.59 13.83 -10.32
CA THR A 99 10.10 13.23 -9.06
C THR A 99 8.71 13.76 -8.70
N THR A 100 8.47 15.07 -8.81
CA THR A 100 7.13 15.65 -8.58
C THR A 100 6.09 15.10 -9.55
N ALA A 101 6.40 15.01 -10.85
CA ALA A 101 5.49 14.41 -11.83
C ALA A 101 5.19 12.94 -11.49
N ALA A 102 6.22 12.17 -11.13
CA ALA A 102 6.07 10.77 -10.72
C ALA A 102 5.21 10.62 -9.44
N ASN A 103 5.33 11.52 -8.47
CA ASN A 103 4.51 11.53 -7.26
C ASN A 103 3.02 11.74 -7.58
N VAL A 104 2.69 12.66 -8.48
CA VAL A 104 1.31 12.90 -8.91
C VAL A 104 0.76 11.71 -9.70
N ILE A 105 1.58 11.10 -10.57
CA ILE A 105 1.19 9.88 -11.31
C ILE A 105 0.94 8.73 -10.35
N ALA A 106 1.78 8.54 -9.33
CA ALA A 106 1.63 7.53 -8.30
C ALA A 106 0.32 7.74 -7.51
N ALA A 107 0.02 8.98 -7.08
CA ALA A 107 -1.25 9.31 -6.45
C ALA A 107 -2.45 8.99 -7.37
N GLY A 108 -2.34 9.30 -8.66
CA GLY A 108 -3.34 8.92 -9.66
C GLY A 108 -3.57 7.42 -9.79
N ASN A 109 -2.51 6.61 -9.70
CA ASN A 109 -2.62 5.16 -9.73
C ASN A 109 -3.27 4.61 -8.46
N LEU A 110 -2.84 5.08 -7.28
CA LEU A 110 -3.35 4.65 -5.98
C LEU A 110 -4.82 5.03 -5.76
N LEU A 111 -5.27 6.14 -6.35
CA LEU A 111 -6.66 6.61 -6.26
C LEU A 111 -7.54 6.22 -7.46
N GLY A 112 -6.99 5.53 -8.46
CA GLY A 112 -7.75 5.15 -9.65
C GLY A 112 -8.10 6.30 -10.62
N ILE A 113 -7.46 7.47 -10.52
CA ILE A 113 -7.79 8.68 -11.30
C ILE A 113 -6.99 8.73 -12.60
N SER A 114 -7.60 8.25 -13.71
CA SER A 114 -6.92 8.07 -15.01
C SER A 114 -6.23 9.32 -15.57
N LYS A 115 -6.81 10.52 -15.42
CA LYS A 115 -6.22 11.77 -15.95
C LYS A 115 -4.89 12.14 -15.28
N LEU A 116 -4.67 11.75 -14.02
CA LEU A 116 -3.38 11.98 -13.35
C LEU A 116 -2.30 11.01 -13.87
N LYS A 117 -2.71 9.80 -14.27
CA LYS A 117 -1.82 8.77 -14.84
C LYS A 117 -1.24 9.16 -16.20
N SER A 118 -1.91 10.05 -16.94
CA SER A 118 -1.48 10.49 -18.28
C SER A 118 -0.44 11.61 -18.29
N ILE A 119 -0.03 12.12 -17.12
CA ILE A 119 1.05 13.11 -17.03
C ILE A 119 2.33 12.49 -17.59
N ASN A 120 3.08 13.24 -18.41
CA ASN A 120 4.40 12.81 -18.85
C ASN A 120 5.38 12.84 -17.65
N PRO A 121 5.98 11.71 -17.25
CA PRO A 121 6.91 11.67 -16.11
C PRO A 121 8.21 12.44 -16.37
N SER A 122 8.54 12.77 -17.62
CA SER A 122 9.75 13.53 -17.97
C SER A 122 9.56 15.05 -17.98
N ASN A 123 8.40 15.57 -17.55
CA ASN A 123 8.16 17.01 -17.47
C ASN A 123 9.27 17.74 -16.72
N THR A 124 9.69 18.88 -17.25
CA THR A 124 10.64 19.80 -16.61
C THR A 124 9.89 20.85 -15.81
N THR A 125 10.60 21.62 -14.98
CA THR A 125 10.01 22.79 -14.29
C THR A 125 9.38 23.80 -15.26
N SER A 126 9.78 23.84 -16.53
CA SER A 126 9.19 24.70 -17.57
C SER A 126 7.91 24.12 -18.20
N THR A 127 7.71 22.80 -18.17
CA THR A 127 6.54 22.15 -18.79
C THR A 127 5.51 21.65 -17.78
N LEU A 128 5.93 21.47 -16.52
CA LEU A 128 5.14 20.88 -15.45
C LEU A 128 3.85 21.66 -15.18
N ARG A 129 3.90 23.00 -15.19
CA ARG A 129 2.71 23.85 -15.01
C ARG A 129 1.60 23.49 -16.00
N LYS A 130 1.93 23.47 -17.28
CA LYS A 130 0.97 23.16 -18.36
C LYS A 130 0.43 21.74 -18.22
N ALA A 131 1.30 20.79 -17.89
CA ALA A 131 0.91 19.40 -17.70
C ALA A 131 -0.08 19.22 -16.54
N LEU A 132 0.19 19.83 -15.38
CA LEU A 132 -0.68 19.72 -14.21
C LEU A 132 -2.03 20.43 -14.42
N VAL A 133 -2.03 21.63 -15.00
CA VAL A 133 -3.27 22.32 -15.35
C VAL A 133 -4.12 21.49 -16.33
N SER A 134 -3.49 20.82 -17.30
CA SER A 134 -4.22 19.99 -18.29
C SER A 134 -4.96 18.79 -17.67
N VAL A 135 -4.58 18.37 -16.46
CA VAL A 135 -5.23 17.26 -15.74
C VAL A 135 -6.11 17.74 -14.58
N GLY A 136 -6.32 19.05 -14.47
CA GLY A 136 -7.28 19.67 -13.57
C GLY A 136 -6.70 20.28 -12.30
N PHE A 137 -5.39 20.54 -12.22
CA PHE A 137 -4.85 21.39 -11.15
C PHE A 137 -5.25 22.85 -11.37
N GLU A 138 -5.68 23.50 -10.30
CA GLU A 138 -5.89 24.94 -10.20
C GLU A 138 -4.55 25.67 -10.10
N LEU A 139 -4.45 26.80 -10.78
CA LEU A 139 -3.30 27.67 -10.74
C LEU A 139 -3.53 28.79 -9.73
N LEU A 140 -2.80 28.76 -8.62
CA LEU A 140 -2.86 29.78 -7.57
C LEU A 140 -1.65 30.70 -7.67
N THR A 141 -1.89 31.99 -7.86
CA THR A 141 -0.83 33.01 -8.03
C THR A 141 -0.92 34.16 -7.03
N ASP A 142 -1.93 34.17 -6.16
CA ASP A 142 -2.02 35.18 -5.11
C ASP A 142 -0.80 35.11 -4.19
N SER A 143 -0.25 36.28 -3.86
CA SER A 143 0.96 36.42 -3.05
C SER A 143 0.91 35.66 -1.71
N LYS A 144 -0.29 35.51 -1.12
CA LYS A 144 -0.49 34.76 0.13
C LYS A 144 -0.09 33.28 0.06
N TYR A 145 -0.16 32.66 -1.12
CA TYR A 145 0.27 31.27 -1.36
C TYR A 145 1.76 31.17 -1.69
N LEU A 146 2.35 32.25 -2.24
CA LEU A 146 3.71 32.25 -2.77
C LEU A 146 4.74 32.69 -1.73
N THR A 147 4.32 33.45 -0.71
CA THR A 147 5.24 34.07 0.26
C THR A 147 5.19 33.44 1.65
N SER A 148 4.33 32.46 1.87
CA SER A 148 4.20 31.72 3.13
C SER A 148 3.48 30.39 2.93
N ASP A 149 3.78 29.42 3.79
CA ASP A 149 3.07 28.14 3.91
C ASP A 149 1.70 28.24 4.59
N LYS A 150 1.35 29.37 5.20
CA LYS A 150 0.13 29.55 6.00
C LYS A 150 -1.18 29.20 5.30
N TYR A 151 -1.22 29.27 3.97
CA TYR A 151 -2.42 29.00 3.17
C TYR A 151 -2.29 27.77 2.26
N LEU A 152 -1.21 27.00 2.43
CA LEU A 152 -0.98 25.81 1.63
C LEU A 152 -1.74 24.62 2.19
N LEU A 153 -2.09 23.69 1.31
CA LEU A 153 -2.66 22.39 1.62
C LEU A 153 -1.62 21.30 1.32
N PRO A 154 -1.68 20.14 2.00
CA PRO A 154 -0.89 18.98 1.61
C PRO A 154 -1.10 18.65 0.12
N GLY A 155 0.00 18.45 -0.60
CA GLY A 155 0.02 18.14 -2.02
C GLY A 155 0.02 19.37 -2.93
N ASP A 156 -0.06 20.58 -2.38
CA ASP A 156 0.22 21.78 -3.15
C ASP A 156 1.63 21.75 -3.73
N ILE A 157 1.73 21.97 -5.04
CA ILE A 157 3.00 21.95 -5.77
C ILE A 157 3.50 23.39 -5.91
N LEU A 158 4.57 23.72 -5.19
CA LEU A 158 5.26 25.00 -5.23
C LEU A 158 6.19 25.01 -6.45
N LEU A 159 5.88 25.81 -7.48
CA LEU A 159 6.63 25.81 -8.73
C LEU A 159 7.31 27.16 -8.98
N TYR A 160 8.61 27.13 -9.22
CA TYR A 160 9.39 28.22 -9.82
C TYR A 160 9.84 27.77 -11.22
N ASP A 161 9.09 28.17 -12.25
CA ASP A 161 9.29 27.69 -13.61
C ASP A 161 10.73 27.88 -14.09
N GLY A 162 11.27 26.86 -14.75
CA GLY A 162 12.65 26.84 -15.22
C GLY A 162 13.71 26.64 -14.13
N HIS A 163 13.33 26.57 -12.84
CA HIS A 163 14.29 26.55 -11.74
C HIS A 163 14.06 25.44 -10.72
N HIS A 164 12.91 25.39 -10.05
CA HIS A 164 12.70 24.44 -8.95
C HIS A 164 11.23 24.13 -8.71
N VAL A 165 10.96 22.96 -8.13
CA VAL A 165 9.64 22.58 -7.64
C VAL A 165 9.75 21.81 -6.33
N ALA A 166 8.78 22.00 -5.44
CA ALA A 166 8.65 21.26 -4.19
C ALA A 166 7.18 20.92 -3.92
N VAL A 167 6.93 19.93 -3.07
CA VAL A 167 5.58 19.54 -2.66
C VAL A 167 5.36 19.93 -1.20
N ASN A 168 4.34 20.73 -0.92
CA ASN A 168 3.96 21.04 0.45
C ASN A 168 3.32 19.81 1.11
N LEU A 169 3.70 19.53 2.35
CA LEU A 169 3.27 18.32 3.06
C LEU A 169 2.20 18.56 4.12
N ASP A 170 2.12 19.79 4.63
CA ASP A 170 1.32 20.10 5.81
C ASP A 170 0.22 21.11 5.51
N TYR A 171 -0.79 21.14 6.36
CA TYR A 171 -1.77 22.21 6.35
C TYR A 171 -1.16 23.51 6.88
N GLY A 172 -1.34 24.58 6.13
CA GLY A 172 -1.03 25.93 6.59
C GLY A 172 -1.92 26.36 7.76
N SER A 173 -1.37 27.16 8.66
CA SER A 173 -2.07 27.61 9.87
C SER A 173 -3.31 28.48 9.64
N CYS A 174 -3.54 28.98 8.42
CA CYS A 174 -4.75 29.72 8.03
C CYS A 174 -5.80 28.86 7.32
N ILE A 175 -5.62 27.53 7.25
CA ILE A 175 -6.62 26.60 6.74
C ILE A 175 -7.57 26.21 7.88
N ALA A 176 -8.80 26.71 7.83
CA ALA A 176 -9.80 26.57 8.90
C ALA A 176 -10.41 25.15 9.01
N SER A 177 -10.26 24.30 7.99
CA SER A 177 -10.84 22.96 7.94
C SER A 177 -9.79 21.94 7.52
N GLN A 178 -8.91 21.56 8.45
CA GLN A 178 -8.25 20.25 8.32
C GLN A 178 -9.33 19.18 8.50
N PRO A 179 -9.26 18.00 7.87
CA PRO A 179 -10.15 16.91 8.23
C PRO A 179 -9.97 16.67 9.73
N GLU A 180 -11.01 16.94 10.52
CA GLU A 180 -11.08 16.61 11.95
C GLU A 180 -11.70 15.23 12.07
N TYR A 181 -10.85 14.21 12.08
CA TYR A 181 -11.26 12.89 12.52
C TYR A 181 -11.46 12.90 14.03
N THR A 182 -12.40 12.09 14.52
CA THR A 182 -12.49 11.79 15.95
C THR A 182 -11.42 10.75 16.27
N PRO A 183 -10.41 11.00 17.11
CA PRO A 183 -9.39 10.00 17.42
C PRO A 183 -10.03 8.71 17.95
N GLY A 184 -9.55 7.56 17.46
CA GLY A 184 -10.11 6.25 17.73
C GLY A 184 -10.86 5.65 16.53
N TRP A 185 -11.75 4.71 16.81
CA TRP A 185 -12.59 4.04 15.81
C TRP A 185 -13.66 4.97 15.26
N ASN A 186 -13.78 4.98 13.93
CA ASN A 186 -14.80 5.67 13.18
C ASN A 186 -15.39 4.70 12.14
N HIS A 187 -16.61 4.96 11.69
CA HIS A 187 -17.30 4.15 10.68
C HIS A 187 -18.11 5.04 9.75
N ASP A 188 -18.03 4.77 8.45
CA ASP A 188 -18.86 5.41 7.43
C ASP A 188 -19.41 4.37 6.43
N GLU A 189 -19.91 4.82 5.27
CA GLU A 189 -20.49 3.94 4.24
C GLU A 189 -19.49 2.94 3.61
N ASN A 190 -18.19 3.21 3.71
CA ASN A 190 -17.14 2.38 3.13
C ASN A 190 -16.56 1.38 4.14
N GLY A 191 -16.75 1.63 5.44
CA GLY A 191 -16.38 0.71 6.52
C GLY A 191 -15.73 1.40 7.72
N TRP A 192 -15.01 0.59 8.52
CA TRP A 192 -14.33 1.04 9.72
C TRP A 192 -12.95 1.61 9.42
N TYR A 193 -12.57 2.72 10.04
CA TYR A 193 -11.20 3.24 10.03
C TYR A 193 -10.81 3.71 11.43
N PHE A 194 -9.49 3.79 11.68
CA PHE A 194 -8.98 4.23 12.97
C PHE A 194 -8.12 5.47 12.83
N ALA A 195 -8.60 6.58 13.38
CA ALA A 195 -7.90 7.85 13.41
C ALA A 195 -6.91 7.89 14.58
N ASP A 196 -5.62 7.92 14.29
CA ASP A 196 -4.58 8.00 15.34
C ASP A 196 -4.41 9.43 15.87
N THR A 197 -4.79 10.43 15.08
CA THR A 197 -4.89 11.83 15.50
C THR A 197 -6.15 12.47 14.93
N LYS A 198 -6.38 13.75 15.27
CA LYS A 198 -7.44 14.53 14.63
C LYS A 198 -7.27 14.70 13.12
N THR A 199 -6.09 14.45 12.57
CA THR A 199 -5.75 14.82 11.19
C THR A 199 -5.21 13.65 10.37
N THR A 200 -5.02 12.48 10.99
CA THR A 200 -4.45 11.27 10.38
C THR A 200 -5.21 10.03 10.84
N TYR A 201 -5.09 8.96 10.05
CA TYR A 201 -5.64 7.63 10.33
C TYR A 201 -4.75 6.55 9.70
N TYR A 202 -4.88 5.31 10.17
CA TYR A 202 -4.03 4.19 9.72
C TYR A 202 -4.33 3.77 8.28
N LYS A 203 -3.28 3.46 7.53
CA LYS A 203 -3.32 3.00 6.13
C LYS A 203 -2.19 2.02 5.84
N SER A 204 -2.46 1.05 4.96
CA SER A 204 -1.52 0.05 4.44
C SER A 204 -0.68 -0.64 5.53
N CYS A 205 -1.26 -0.88 6.71
CA CYS A 205 -0.49 -1.34 7.86
C CYS A 205 -1.27 -2.29 8.77
N PHE A 206 -0.52 -3.17 9.44
CA PHE A 206 -1.03 -3.89 10.58
C PHE A 206 -1.01 -3.00 11.83
N LYS A 207 -2.03 -3.14 12.67
CA LYS A 207 -2.05 -2.48 13.98
C LYS A 207 -2.67 -3.37 15.04
N THR A 208 -2.09 -3.39 16.22
CA THR A 208 -2.74 -3.94 17.42
C THR A 208 -3.43 -2.81 18.16
N ILE A 209 -4.75 -2.94 18.36
CA ILE A 209 -5.60 -1.97 19.07
C ILE A 209 -6.46 -2.80 20.04
N GLU A 210 -6.39 -2.50 21.34
CA GLU A 210 -7.16 -3.23 22.37
C GLU A 210 -7.02 -4.76 22.24
N ASP A 211 -5.77 -5.24 22.18
CA ASP A 211 -5.38 -6.66 22.06
C ASP A 211 -5.80 -7.40 20.78
N HIS A 212 -6.49 -6.73 19.86
CA HIS A 212 -6.85 -7.29 18.56
C HIS A 212 -5.92 -6.75 17.46
N LYS A 213 -5.56 -7.59 16.50
CA LYS A 213 -4.73 -7.18 15.36
C LYS A 213 -5.61 -6.94 14.14
N TYR A 214 -5.41 -5.80 13.50
CA TYR A 214 -6.15 -5.33 12.33
C TYR A 214 -5.19 -5.09 11.17
N TYR A 215 -5.73 -5.01 9.96
CA TYR A 215 -5.03 -4.47 8.81
C TYR A 215 -5.88 -3.38 8.17
N PHE A 216 -5.29 -2.20 8.01
CA PHE A 216 -5.89 -1.08 7.30
C PHE A 216 -5.40 -1.09 5.85
N GLY A 217 -6.34 -1.07 4.90
CA GLY A 217 -6.05 -1.01 3.47
C GLY A 217 -5.38 0.30 3.05
N SER A 218 -5.07 0.42 1.76
CA SER A 218 -4.48 1.65 1.21
C SER A 218 -5.46 2.85 1.17
N ASP A 219 -6.75 2.54 1.19
CA ASP A 219 -7.86 3.46 1.42
C ASP A 219 -7.96 3.89 2.90
N GLY A 220 -7.48 3.03 3.80
CA GLY A 220 -7.41 3.20 5.24
C GLY A 220 -8.58 2.61 6.01
N TYR A 221 -9.41 1.80 5.34
CA TYR A 221 -10.43 1.03 6.01
C TYR A 221 -9.87 -0.31 6.50
N ALA A 222 -10.31 -0.75 7.67
CA ALA A 222 -9.98 -2.05 8.22
C ALA A 222 -10.55 -3.15 7.32
N TYR A 223 -9.76 -4.19 7.09
CA TYR A 223 -10.22 -5.36 6.34
C TYR A 223 -11.27 -6.10 7.17
N GLN A 224 -12.44 -6.33 6.56
CA GLN A 224 -13.57 -7.03 7.17
C GLN A 224 -14.01 -8.16 6.26
N SER A 225 -14.12 -9.38 6.80
CA SER A 225 -14.44 -10.61 6.06
C SER A 225 -13.58 -10.78 4.79
N ARG A 226 -12.27 -10.53 4.91
CA ARG A 226 -11.38 -10.34 3.76
C ARG A 226 -10.02 -10.99 3.96
N TRP A 227 -9.53 -11.58 2.88
CA TRP A 227 -8.16 -12.11 2.77
C TRP A 227 -7.14 -11.00 2.52
N LEU A 228 -5.97 -11.16 3.12
CA LEU A 228 -4.76 -10.39 2.84
C LEU A 228 -3.64 -11.34 2.43
N GLN A 229 -3.03 -11.10 1.27
CA GLN A 229 -1.77 -11.73 0.90
C GLN A 229 -0.62 -10.76 1.22
N SER A 230 0.35 -11.21 2.00
CA SER A 230 1.56 -10.46 2.33
C SER A 230 2.80 -11.33 2.08
N GLY A 231 3.40 -11.15 0.91
CA GLY A 231 4.47 -12.04 0.43
C GLY A 231 3.91 -13.42 0.08
N SER A 232 4.50 -14.48 0.63
CA SER A 232 3.99 -15.86 0.52
C SER A 232 2.88 -16.19 1.51
N ASP A 233 2.66 -15.33 2.50
CA ASP A 233 1.76 -15.62 3.61
C ASP A 233 0.35 -15.07 3.34
N TYR A 234 -0.66 -15.78 3.80
CA TYR A 234 -2.06 -15.38 3.75
C TYR A 234 -2.62 -15.20 5.16
N TYR A 235 -3.40 -14.15 5.35
CA TYR A 235 -4.10 -13.81 6.59
C TYR A 235 -5.58 -13.59 6.26
N TYR A 236 -6.45 -13.82 7.22
CA TYR A 236 -7.87 -13.51 7.10
C TYR A 236 -8.32 -12.60 8.23
N PHE A 237 -9.19 -11.65 7.91
CA PHE A 237 -9.84 -10.76 8.87
C PHE A 237 -11.32 -11.10 8.90
N ASP A 238 -11.84 -11.39 10.09
CA ASP A 238 -13.22 -11.81 10.28
C ASP A 238 -14.23 -10.66 10.16
N THR A 239 -15.49 -10.92 10.49
CA THR A 239 -16.58 -9.94 10.43
C THR A 239 -16.40 -8.76 11.38
N ASP A 240 -15.58 -8.90 12.43
CA ASP A 240 -15.29 -7.82 13.38
C ASP A 240 -13.97 -7.10 13.05
N CYS A 241 -13.41 -7.39 11.86
CA CYS A 241 -12.12 -6.91 11.37
C CYS A 241 -10.90 -7.49 12.11
N TYR A 242 -11.08 -8.52 12.94
CA TYR A 242 -9.99 -9.11 13.70
C TYR A 242 -9.22 -10.09 12.82
N MET A 243 -7.89 -10.01 12.87
CA MET A 243 -7.03 -11.00 12.24
C MET A 243 -7.26 -12.35 12.93
N VAL A 244 -7.67 -13.35 12.15
CA VAL A 244 -7.82 -14.72 12.61
C VAL A 244 -6.44 -15.30 12.93
N ALA A 245 -6.30 -15.86 14.14
CA ALA A 245 -5.08 -16.52 14.60
C ALA A 245 -5.41 -17.62 15.60
N ASP A 246 -4.61 -18.69 15.57
CA ASP A 246 -4.70 -19.86 16.46
C ASP A 246 -6.07 -20.54 16.49
N LYS A 247 -6.77 -20.56 15.36
CA LYS A 247 -8.11 -21.16 15.24
C LYS A 247 -8.42 -21.66 13.83
N TRP A 248 -9.43 -22.53 13.77
CA TRP A 248 -10.16 -22.86 12.56
C TRP A 248 -11.10 -21.69 12.20
N GLU A 249 -11.22 -21.39 10.92
CA GLU A 249 -12.17 -20.42 10.39
C GLU A 249 -12.81 -20.94 9.10
N GLU A 250 -14.13 -20.83 9.00
CA GLU A 250 -14.87 -21.18 7.81
C GLU A 250 -15.03 -19.96 6.91
N VAL A 251 -14.48 -20.02 5.70
CA VAL A 251 -14.54 -18.93 4.73
C VAL A 251 -15.10 -19.45 3.42
N GLY A 252 -16.30 -18.99 3.06
CA GLY A 252 -16.95 -19.39 1.80
C GLY A 252 -17.27 -20.88 1.70
N GLY A 253 -17.61 -21.54 2.82
CA GLY A 253 -17.93 -22.96 2.87
C GLY A 253 -16.72 -23.90 2.92
N LYS A 254 -15.52 -23.36 3.14
CA LYS A 254 -14.27 -24.11 3.29
C LYS A 254 -13.63 -23.79 4.62
N TRP A 255 -13.05 -24.79 5.27
CA TRP A 255 -12.34 -24.62 6.53
C TRP A 255 -10.85 -24.37 6.32
N TYR A 256 -10.30 -23.43 7.08
CA TYR A 256 -8.89 -23.04 7.06
C TYR A 256 -8.35 -23.03 8.48
N TRP A 257 -7.09 -23.43 8.66
CA TRP A 257 -6.39 -23.30 9.94
C TRP A 257 -5.40 -22.13 9.87
N PHE A 258 -5.41 -21.27 10.88
CA PHE A 258 -4.44 -20.19 11.04
C PHE A 258 -3.57 -20.44 12.26
N ASP A 259 -2.25 -20.30 12.11
CA ASP A 259 -1.32 -20.45 13.22
C ASP A 259 -1.40 -19.29 14.23
N ALA A 260 -0.65 -19.37 15.32
CA ALA A 260 -0.63 -18.34 16.36
C ALA A 260 -0.13 -16.96 15.88
N SER A 261 0.52 -16.88 14.72
CA SER A 261 0.91 -15.62 14.08
C SER A 261 -0.14 -15.06 13.12
N GLY A 262 -1.22 -15.83 12.89
CA GLY A 262 -2.32 -15.52 11.97
C GLY A 262 -2.08 -15.95 10.53
N LYS A 263 -1.03 -16.75 10.27
CA LYS A 263 -0.75 -17.23 8.92
C LYS A 263 -1.59 -18.46 8.61
N MET A 264 -2.23 -18.45 7.45
CA MET A 264 -2.94 -19.61 6.92
C MET A 264 -1.96 -20.76 6.69
N VAL A 265 -2.28 -21.92 7.27
CA VAL A 265 -1.51 -23.15 7.11
C VAL A 265 -1.94 -23.85 5.82
N THR A 266 -0.97 -24.28 5.02
CA THR A 266 -1.22 -24.92 3.72
C THR A 266 -0.28 -26.09 3.47
N ASN A 267 -0.70 -26.99 2.59
CA ASN A 267 0.07 -28.13 2.09
C ASN A 267 0.70 -29.01 3.19
N VAL A 268 0.00 -29.23 4.30
CA VAL A 268 0.55 -29.95 5.46
C VAL A 268 -0.53 -30.67 6.25
N TRP A 269 -0.13 -31.75 6.92
CA TRP A 269 -0.93 -32.40 7.95
C TRP A 269 -0.83 -31.60 9.26
N TYR A 270 -1.98 -31.31 9.86
CA TYR A 270 -2.09 -30.57 11.10
C TYR A 270 -2.88 -31.39 12.13
N GLU A 271 -2.33 -31.55 13.32
CA GLU A 271 -3.01 -32.23 14.43
C GLU A 271 -3.78 -31.21 15.27
N TYR A 272 -5.08 -31.43 15.42
CA TYR A 272 -5.94 -30.62 16.27
C TYR A 272 -6.86 -31.49 17.10
N SER A 273 -6.83 -31.31 18.42
CA SER A 273 -7.65 -32.06 19.37
C SER A 273 -7.58 -33.60 19.21
N GLY A 274 -6.39 -34.12 18.89
CA GLY A 274 -6.13 -35.56 18.74
C GLY A 274 -6.57 -36.19 17.42
N ALA A 275 -6.99 -35.37 16.44
CA ALA A 275 -7.25 -35.81 15.06
C ALA A 275 -6.33 -35.09 14.08
N TRP A 276 -5.99 -35.75 12.98
CA TRP A 276 -5.17 -35.19 11.91
C TRP A 276 -6.04 -34.70 10.76
N TYR A 277 -5.73 -33.50 10.27
CA TYR A 277 -6.41 -32.85 9.15
C TYR A 277 -5.37 -32.48 8.11
N TYR A 278 -5.69 -32.57 6.83
CA TYR A 278 -4.80 -32.11 5.77
C TYR A 278 -5.30 -30.80 5.19
N LEU A 279 -4.43 -29.77 5.24
CA LEU A 279 -4.68 -28.48 4.61
C LEU A 279 -4.06 -28.52 3.22
N GLY A 280 -4.87 -28.36 2.19
CA GLY A 280 -4.45 -28.45 0.80
C GLY A 280 -3.54 -27.30 0.34
N PRO A 281 -3.11 -27.31 -0.93
CA PRO A 281 -2.29 -26.23 -1.49
C PRO A 281 -2.98 -24.86 -1.50
N ASP A 282 -4.32 -24.82 -1.57
CA ASP A 282 -5.12 -23.60 -1.43
C ASP A 282 -5.43 -23.24 0.03
N GLY A 283 -4.90 -24.02 0.98
CA GLY A 283 -5.14 -23.91 2.42
C GLY A 283 -6.45 -24.48 2.91
N ALA A 284 -7.35 -24.91 2.01
CA ALA A 284 -8.62 -25.49 2.41
C ALA A 284 -8.40 -26.87 3.01
N MET A 285 -9.09 -27.17 4.10
CA MET A 285 -9.12 -28.50 4.70
C MET A 285 -9.73 -29.50 3.72
N CYS A 286 -9.03 -30.59 3.47
CA CYS A 286 -9.55 -31.72 2.70
C CYS A 286 -10.66 -32.42 3.50
N GLN A 287 -11.82 -32.61 2.86
CA GLN A 287 -12.94 -33.40 3.39
C GLN A 287 -13.37 -34.44 2.35
N SER A 288 -13.84 -35.59 2.82
CA SER A 288 -14.40 -36.68 2.01
C SER A 288 -13.57 -37.04 0.77
N GLN A 289 -12.26 -37.20 0.94
CA GLN A 289 -11.34 -37.46 -0.18
C GLN A 289 -10.14 -38.32 0.20
N LEU A 290 -9.45 -38.83 -0.82
CA LEU A 290 -8.11 -39.39 -0.67
C LEU A 290 -7.07 -38.28 -0.79
N VAL A 291 -6.11 -38.27 0.13
CA VAL A 291 -5.00 -37.30 0.17
C VAL A 291 -3.71 -38.03 -0.19
N ALA A 292 -3.12 -37.67 -1.32
CA ALA A 292 -1.76 -38.09 -1.66
C ALA A 292 -0.76 -37.13 -1.02
N ASN A 293 0.12 -37.64 -0.17
CA ASN A 293 1.18 -36.86 0.44
C ASN A 293 2.48 -37.68 0.46
N SER A 294 3.47 -37.24 -0.32
CA SER A 294 4.67 -38.03 -0.63
C SER A 294 4.32 -39.39 -1.29
N GLU A 295 4.95 -40.49 -0.88
CA GLU A 295 4.69 -41.85 -1.41
C GLU A 295 3.48 -42.55 -0.74
N LYS A 296 2.65 -41.80 -0.01
CA LYS A 296 1.54 -42.34 0.78
C LYS A 296 0.21 -41.73 0.36
N ILE A 297 -0.84 -42.55 0.47
CA ILE A 297 -2.23 -42.15 0.28
C ILE A 297 -2.96 -42.33 1.61
N TYR A 298 -3.66 -41.29 2.03
CA TYR A 298 -4.49 -41.27 3.23
C TYR A 298 -5.95 -41.04 2.82
N ALA A 299 -6.89 -41.36 3.70
CA ALA A 299 -8.30 -41.00 3.52
C ALA A 299 -8.72 -40.05 4.64
N VAL A 300 -9.55 -39.06 4.31
CA VAL A 300 -10.19 -38.16 5.28
C VAL A 300 -11.70 -38.27 5.19
N ASP A 301 -12.39 -38.22 6.32
CA ASP A 301 -13.85 -38.30 6.40
C ASP A 301 -14.55 -36.97 6.08
N ALA A 302 -15.87 -36.89 6.24
CA ALA A 302 -16.66 -35.69 5.99
C ALA A 302 -16.35 -34.53 6.95
N ASP A 303 -15.81 -34.81 8.14
CA ASP A 303 -15.32 -33.79 9.07
C ASP A 303 -13.87 -33.39 8.75
N GLY A 304 -13.22 -34.04 7.78
CA GLY A 304 -11.82 -33.83 7.40
C GLY A 304 -10.81 -34.61 8.25
N LYS A 305 -11.27 -35.48 9.16
CA LYS A 305 -10.38 -36.24 10.04
C LYS A 305 -9.75 -37.39 9.27
N MET A 306 -8.45 -37.60 9.47
CA MET A 306 -7.72 -38.73 8.93
C MET A 306 -8.30 -40.05 9.46
N ILE A 307 -8.65 -40.94 8.54
CA ILE A 307 -9.14 -42.28 8.84
C ILE A 307 -7.94 -43.19 9.11
N THR A 308 -7.91 -43.82 10.28
CA THR A 308 -6.90 -44.82 10.66
C THR A 308 -7.40 -46.26 10.58
N GLU A 309 -8.71 -46.43 10.48
CA GLU A 309 -9.34 -47.75 10.32
C GLU A 309 -9.20 -48.27 8.87
N PRO A 310 -9.27 -49.59 8.65
CA PRO A 310 -9.18 -50.17 7.31
C PRO A 310 -10.22 -49.59 6.34
N VAL A 311 -9.74 -49.05 5.21
CA VAL A 311 -10.58 -48.54 4.11
C VAL A 311 -10.57 -49.55 2.96
N THR A 312 -11.76 -49.95 2.49
CA THR A 312 -11.91 -50.80 1.28
C THR A 312 -12.42 -49.95 0.12
N LEU A 313 -11.63 -49.87 -0.95
CA LEU A 313 -12.00 -49.21 -2.20
C LEU A 313 -12.56 -50.24 -3.17
N THR A 314 -13.77 -50.02 -3.67
CA THR A 314 -14.43 -50.92 -4.64
C THR A 314 -14.65 -50.20 -5.96
N PRO A 315 -14.21 -50.74 -7.11
CA PRO A 315 -14.50 -50.13 -8.40
C PRO A 315 -15.98 -50.32 -8.76
N ASP A 316 -16.59 -49.29 -9.35
CA ASP A 316 -17.87 -49.41 -10.04
C ASP A 316 -17.71 -49.97 -11.47
N GLN A 317 -18.80 -49.96 -12.25
CA GLN A 317 -18.81 -50.50 -13.62
C GLN A 317 -17.88 -49.75 -14.58
N ASP A 318 -17.54 -48.49 -14.29
CA ASP A 318 -16.64 -47.66 -15.08
C ASP A 318 -15.20 -47.67 -14.52
N GLY A 319 -14.96 -48.43 -13.44
CA GLY A 319 -13.67 -48.55 -12.78
C GLY A 319 -13.36 -47.43 -11.79
N ALA A 320 -14.31 -46.53 -11.48
CA ALA A 320 -14.10 -45.50 -10.48
C ALA A 320 -14.14 -46.10 -9.07
N LEU A 321 -13.13 -45.78 -8.25
CA LEU A 321 -13.01 -46.30 -6.89
C LEU A 321 -14.00 -45.61 -5.96
N GLN A 322 -14.85 -46.40 -5.31
CA GLN A 322 -15.86 -45.96 -4.37
C GLN A 322 -15.47 -46.37 -2.95
N TYR A 323 -15.71 -45.47 -1.99
CA TYR A 323 -15.67 -45.73 -0.56
C TYR A 323 -16.89 -45.09 0.10
N PRO A 324 -17.65 -45.80 0.95
CA PRO A 324 -18.86 -45.25 1.58
C PRO A 324 -18.65 -43.95 2.40
N GLY A 325 -17.43 -43.68 2.89
CA GLY A 325 -17.11 -42.45 3.62
C GLY A 325 -16.56 -41.30 2.76
N LEU A 326 -16.38 -41.50 1.44
CA LEU A 326 -16.26 -40.40 0.48
C LEU A 326 -17.68 -39.87 0.26
N VAL A 327 -18.16 -39.01 1.15
CA VAL A 327 -19.47 -38.37 0.96
C VAL A 327 -19.35 -37.44 -0.24
N LYS A 328 -20.32 -37.52 -1.16
CA LYS A 328 -20.44 -36.64 -2.32
C LYS A 328 -20.82 -35.22 -1.92
#